data_AF-A0A5A9ENI6-F1
#
_entry.id   AF-A0A5A9ENI6-F1
#
_cell.length_a   1.000
_cell.length_b   1.000
_cell.length_c   1.000
_cell.angle_alpha   90.00
_cell.angle_beta   90.00
_cell.angle_gamma   90.00
#
_symmetry.space_group_name_H-M   'P 1'
#
loop_
_entity.id
_entity.type
_entity.pdbx_description
1 polymer ?
#
loop_
_entity_poly.entity_id
_entity_poly.type
_entity_poly.pdbx_seq_one_letter_code
_entity_poly.pdbx_strand_id
1 'polypeptide(L)'
;MPTTNSHATAQAEPVLDLRAIPPYQRHQLIFQSVQDLTPGDGFSLVNDHDPRPLHHQLLSLFGAGFSWEYLQQGPEVWQVRIARPEGAAATSLRVRIDRNGDVAIGAADARLGPDGSGASVCEVTDVPPGTLEADVLSLLQGVIPPAGVVSIAYERLLARRNGSCCGGMCG
;
A
#
# COMPACT_ATOMS: atom_id res chain seq x y z
N MET A 1 19.57 32.70 -1.03
CA MET A 1 19.40 31.24 -0.90
C MET A 1 18.41 30.83 -1.98
N PRO A 2 18.81 30.07 -3.01
CA PRO A 2 17.91 29.74 -4.10
C PRO A 2 16.81 28.80 -3.61
N THR A 3 15.60 29.09 -4.05
CA THR A 3 14.36 28.31 -3.95
C THR A 3 14.59 26.89 -4.47
N THR A 4 14.21 25.88 -3.69
CA THR A 4 14.08 24.50 -4.17
C THR A 4 12.94 24.44 -5.18
N ASN A 5 13.30 24.45 -6.46
CA ASN A 5 12.40 24.08 -7.55
C ASN A 5 12.06 22.59 -7.42
N SER A 6 10.80 22.30 -7.11
CA SER A 6 10.19 21.00 -7.35
C SER A 6 10.35 20.66 -8.83
N HIS A 7 11.03 19.56 -9.13
CA HIS A 7 11.22 19.07 -10.49
C HIS A 7 9.92 18.39 -10.97
N ALA A 8 8.90 19.19 -11.26
CA ALA A 8 7.79 18.75 -12.10
C ALA A 8 8.29 18.71 -13.55
N THR A 9 9.03 17.66 -13.91
CA THR A 9 9.28 17.37 -15.32
C THR A 9 7.97 17.00 -15.99
N ALA A 10 7.55 17.85 -16.92
CA ALA A 10 6.47 17.60 -17.88
C ALA A 10 6.85 16.44 -18.85
N GLN A 11 7.00 15.23 -18.32
CA GLN A 11 6.75 14.03 -19.12
C GLN A 11 5.23 13.86 -19.12
N ALA A 12 4.63 13.71 -20.30
CA ALA A 12 3.21 13.40 -20.39
C ALA A 12 2.99 12.07 -19.66
N GLU A 13 2.43 12.15 -18.47
CA GLU A 13 2.16 10.99 -17.63
C GLU A 13 1.24 10.04 -18.42
N PRO A 14 1.54 8.73 -18.47
CA PRO A 14 0.80 7.80 -19.32
C PRO A 14 -0.71 7.86 -19.05
N VAL A 15 -1.51 7.81 -20.11
CA VAL A 15 -2.97 7.86 -20.03
C VAL A 15 -3.55 6.50 -20.36
N LEU A 16 -4.28 5.91 -19.42
CA LEU A 16 -5.04 4.69 -19.58
C LEU A 16 -6.52 5.01 -19.80
N ASP A 17 -6.96 5.06 -21.06
CA ASP A 17 -8.36 5.33 -21.41
C ASP A 17 -9.18 4.03 -21.43
N LEU A 18 -9.97 3.80 -20.38
CA LEU A 18 -10.81 2.62 -20.24
C LEU A 18 -11.94 2.56 -21.26
N ARG A 19 -12.34 3.69 -21.84
CA ARG A 19 -13.42 3.73 -22.84
C ARG A 19 -13.02 2.99 -24.11
N ALA A 20 -11.72 2.92 -24.39
CA ALA A 20 -11.15 2.15 -25.50
C ALA A 20 -10.92 0.67 -25.18
N ILE A 21 -11.10 0.25 -23.92
CA ILE A 21 -10.78 -1.09 -23.44
C ILE A 21 -12.07 -1.88 -23.13
N PRO A 22 -12.20 -3.13 -23.58
CA PRO A 22 -13.35 -3.97 -23.22
C PRO A 22 -13.49 -4.17 -21.70
N PRO A 23 -14.72 -4.10 -21.13
CA PRO A 23 -14.94 -4.13 -19.69
C PRO A 23 -14.25 -5.28 -18.93
N TYR A 24 -14.18 -6.47 -19.54
CA TYR A 24 -13.59 -7.65 -18.92
C TYR A 24 -12.06 -7.57 -18.79
N GLN A 25 -11.39 -6.70 -19.53
CA GLN A 25 -9.92 -6.51 -19.47
C GLN A 25 -9.51 -5.38 -18.53
N ARG A 26 -10.41 -4.42 -18.27
CA ARG A 26 -10.10 -3.17 -17.56
C ARG A 26 -9.47 -3.43 -16.19
N HIS A 27 -10.11 -4.24 -15.34
CA HIS A 27 -9.62 -4.48 -13.97
C HIS A 27 -8.22 -5.09 -13.96
N GLN A 28 -7.99 -6.15 -14.75
CA GLN A 28 -6.68 -6.81 -14.79
C GLN A 28 -5.58 -5.83 -15.25
N LEU A 29 -5.86 -5.05 -16.30
CA LEU A 29 -4.89 -4.08 -16.81
C LEU A 29 -4.57 -3.00 -15.77
N ILE A 30 -5.58 -2.43 -15.11
CA ILE A 30 -5.39 -1.41 -14.08
C ILE A 30 -4.57 -1.97 -12.91
N PHE A 31 -4.87 -3.18 -12.45
CA PHE A 31 -4.11 -3.80 -11.35
C PHE A 31 -2.65 -4.04 -11.70
N GLN A 32 -2.36 -4.52 -12.92
CA GLN A 32 -1.00 -4.66 -13.41
C GLN A 32 -0.30 -3.30 -13.51
N SER A 33 -0.97 -2.30 -14.09
CA SER A 33 -0.42 -0.94 -14.19
C SER A 33 -0.09 -0.33 -12.84
N VAL A 34 -0.91 -0.53 -11.81
CA VAL A 34 -0.60 -0.05 -10.45
C VAL A 34 0.57 -0.84 -9.82
N GLN A 35 0.63 -2.15 -10.02
CA GLN A 35 1.71 -3.00 -9.51
C GLN A 35 3.07 -2.68 -10.14
N ASP A 36 3.08 -2.30 -11.41
CA ASP A 36 4.29 -1.98 -12.18
C ASP A 36 4.83 -0.56 -11.90
N LEU A 37 4.09 0.27 -11.15
CA LEU A 37 4.54 1.63 -10.82
C LEU A 37 5.80 1.60 -9.95
N THR A 38 6.83 2.32 -10.40
CA THR A 38 7.99 2.68 -9.61
C THR A 38 7.68 3.88 -8.69
N PRO A 39 8.33 4.01 -7.51
CA PRO A 39 8.10 5.15 -6.62
C PRO A 39 8.31 6.48 -7.33
N GLY A 40 7.33 7.38 -7.22
CA GLY A 40 7.30 8.67 -7.91
C GLY A 40 6.52 8.67 -9.23
N ASP A 41 6.34 7.50 -9.84
CA ASP A 41 5.62 7.39 -11.10
C ASP A 41 4.11 7.25 -10.90
N GLY A 42 3.36 7.60 -11.92
CA GLY A 42 1.92 7.43 -11.98
C GLY A 42 1.39 7.41 -13.40
N PHE A 43 0.08 7.26 -13.51
CA PHE A 43 -0.68 7.30 -14.76
C PHE A 43 -2.06 7.93 -14.52
N SER A 44 -2.62 8.50 -15.58
CA SER A 44 -3.98 9.04 -15.58
C SER A 44 -4.96 8.00 -16.14
N LEU A 45 -5.96 7.62 -15.35
CA LEU A 45 -7.05 6.75 -15.77
C LEU A 45 -8.23 7.59 -16.27
N VAL A 46 -8.73 7.32 -17.47
CA VAL A 46 -9.93 7.96 -18.03
C VAL A 46 -11.07 6.95 -18.09
N ASN A 47 -12.25 7.33 -17.58
CA ASN A 47 -13.44 6.49 -17.52
C ASN A 47 -14.71 7.28 -17.91
N ASP A 48 -15.73 6.55 -18.36
CA ASP A 48 -17.06 7.10 -18.73
C ASP A 48 -17.99 7.33 -17.53
N HIS A 49 -17.62 6.82 -16.36
CA HIS A 49 -18.34 7.01 -15.10
C HIS A 49 -17.37 7.16 -13.93
N ASP A 50 -17.92 7.54 -12.79
CA ASP A 50 -17.18 7.69 -11.54
C ASP A 50 -16.45 6.38 -11.15
N PRO A 51 -15.10 6.36 -11.11
CA PRO A 51 -14.31 5.18 -10.79
C PRO A 51 -14.21 4.88 -9.28
N ARG A 52 -15.07 5.47 -8.42
CA ARG A 52 -15.15 5.12 -6.98
C ARG A 52 -15.12 3.62 -6.69
N PRO A 53 -15.91 2.74 -7.34
CA PRO A 53 -15.87 1.31 -7.07
C PRO A 53 -14.48 0.69 -7.29
N LEU A 54 -13.76 1.16 -8.32
CA LEU A 54 -12.39 0.74 -8.62
C LEU A 54 -11.40 1.24 -7.55
N HIS A 55 -11.56 2.49 -7.09
CA HIS A 55 -10.74 3.03 -5.99
C HIS A 55 -10.82 2.14 -4.75
N HIS A 56 -12.02 1.71 -4.35
CA HIS A 56 -12.20 0.83 -3.20
C HIS A 56 -11.57 -0.56 -3.40
N GLN A 57 -11.60 -1.09 -4.61
CA GLN A 57 -10.93 -2.36 -4.94
C GLN A 57 -9.41 -2.23 -4.85
N LEU A 58 -8.84 -1.16 -5.41
CA LEU A 58 -7.41 -0.87 -5.31
C LEU A 58 -6.98 -0.67 -3.87
N LEU A 59 -7.74 0.08 -3.08
CA LEU A 59 -7.45 0.29 -1.65
C LEU A 59 -7.46 -1.03 -0.86
N SER A 60 -8.38 -1.95 -1.20
CA SER A 60 -8.43 -3.28 -0.57
C SER A 60 -7.22 -4.13 -0.95
N LEU A 61 -6.71 -4.03 -2.18
CA LEU A 61 -5.59 -4.83 -2.68
C LEU A 61 -4.23 -4.27 -2.30
N PHE A 62 -4.04 -2.96 -2.46
CA PHE A 62 -2.76 -2.25 -2.36
C PHE A 62 -2.62 -1.42 -1.07
N GLY A 63 -3.69 -1.28 -0.27
CA GLY A 63 -3.68 -0.43 0.91
C GLY A 63 -3.35 1.02 0.54
N ALA A 64 -2.60 1.70 1.40
CA ALA A 64 -2.11 3.05 1.16
C ALA A 64 -0.85 3.11 0.28
N GLY A 65 -0.52 2.03 -0.45
CA GLY A 65 0.64 1.95 -1.34
C GLY A 65 0.56 2.81 -2.61
N PHE A 66 -0.56 3.47 -2.86
CA PHE A 66 -0.79 4.35 -4.00
C PHE A 66 -1.57 5.60 -3.58
N SER A 67 -1.45 6.68 -4.36
CA SER A 67 -2.26 7.88 -4.26
C SER A 67 -3.37 7.88 -5.30
N TRP A 68 -4.51 8.48 -4.94
CA TRP A 68 -5.66 8.65 -5.81
C TRP A 68 -6.09 10.13 -5.85
N GLU A 69 -6.04 10.74 -7.02
CA GLU A 69 -6.37 12.16 -7.21
C GLU A 69 -7.37 12.32 -8.36
N TYR A 70 -8.46 13.06 -8.17
CA TYR A 70 -9.35 13.39 -9.27
C TYR A 70 -8.79 14.56 -10.07
N LEU A 71 -8.51 14.33 -11.36
CA LEU A 71 -8.15 15.39 -12.31
C LEU A 71 -9.40 15.99 -12.96
N GLN A 72 -10.42 15.18 -13.20
CA GLN A 72 -11.71 15.61 -13.74
C GLN A 72 -12.86 14.76 -13.20
N GLN A 73 -13.97 15.41 -12.85
CA GLN A 73 -15.14 14.78 -12.24
C GLN A 73 -16.41 15.04 -13.06
N GLY A 74 -16.57 14.36 -14.20
CA GLY A 74 -17.83 14.22 -14.94
C GLY A 74 -18.55 15.53 -15.32
N PRO A 75 -19.76 15.42 -15.89
CA PRO A 75 -20.43 14.17 -16.32
C PRO A 75 -19.87 13.58 -17.62
N GLU A 76 -19.13 14.36 -18.41
CA GLU A 76 -18.67 13.93 -19.75
C GLU A 76 -17.44 13.01 -19.69
N VAL A 77 -16.53 13.27 -18.76
CA VAL A 77 -15.28 12.51 -18.59
C VAL A 77 -14.92 12.46 -17.10
N TRP A 78 -14.55 11.27 -16.63
CA TRP A 78 -13.96 11.08 -15.31
C TRP A 78 -12.49 10.74 -15.50
N GLN A 79 -11.61 11.56 -14.93
CA GLN A 79 -10.17 11.34 -15.01
C GLN A 79 -9.58 11.36 -13.60
N VAL A 80 -8.81 10.32 -13.28
CA VAL A 80 -8.11 10.22 -11.99
C VAL A 80 -6.64 9.92 -12.24
N ARG A 81 -5.77 10.52 -11.44
CA ARG A 81 -4.35 10.19 -11.38
C ARG A 81 -4.15 9.13 -10.30
N ILE A 82 -3.51 8.04 -10.69
CA ILE A 82 -3.07 6.97 -9.80
C ILE A 82 -1.56 6.97 -9.83
N ALA A 83 -0.92 7.12 -8.67
CA ALA A 83 0.54 7.17 -8.59
C ALA A 83 1.07 6.42 -7.39
N ARG A 84 2.32 5.98 -7.48
CA ARG A 84 3.09 5.49 -6.34
C ARG A 84 3.86 6.68 -5.75
N PRO A 85 3.67 7.04 -4.47
CA PRO A 85 4.31 8.22 -3.88
C PRO A 85 5.83 8.25 -4.06
N GLU A 86 6.38 9.39 -4.49
CA GLU A 86 7.83 9.65 -4.55
C GLU A 86 8.38 9.79 -3.13
N GLY A 87 9.60 9.29 -2.86
CA GLY A 87 10.23 9.52 -1.57
C GLY A 87 9.44 8.97 -0.37
N ALA A 88 8.74 7.87 -0.55
CA ALA A 88 8.39 6.99 0.55
C ALA A 88 9.69 6.49 1.20
N ALA A 89 10.36 7.31 2.02
CA ALA A 89 11.34 6.79 2.97
C ALA A 89 10.57 5.77 3.80
N ALA A 90 10.73 4.49 3.46
CA ALA A 90 10.12 3.34 4.10
C ALA A 90 9.98 3.64 5.59
N THR A 91 8.77 4.00 6.03
CA THR A 91 8.59 4.26 7.45
C THR A 91 8.59 2.92 8.14
N SER A 92 9.37 2.82 9.20
CA SER A 92 9.36 1.66 10.07
C SER A 92 8.36 1.91 11.19
N LEU A 93 7.40 1.01 11.37
CA LEU A 93 6.45 1.09 12.49
C LEU A 93 6.72 -0.05 13.47
N ARG A 94 7.01 0.28 14.73
CA ARG A 94 7.12 -0.76 15.76
C ARG A 94 5.75 -1.18 16.23
N VAL A 95 5.56 -2.48 16.32
CA VAL A 95 4.32 -3.12 16.72
C VAL A 95 4.62 -4.19 17.76
N ARG A 96 3.74 -4.34 18.73
CA ARG A 96 3.75 -5.40 19.74
C ARG A 96 2.69 -6.41 19.37
N ILE A 97 3.08 -7.67 19.27
CA ILE A 97 2.22 -8.79 18.88
C ILE A 97 2.15 -9.78 20.04
N ASP A 98 0.96 -10.02 20.58
CA ASP A 98 0.72 -11.00 21.64
C ASP A 98 0.55 -12.42 21.08
N ARG A 99 0.71 -13.45 21.92
CA ARG A 99 0.53 -14.87 21.53
C ARG A 99 -0.91 -15.19 21.11
N ASN A 100 -1.88 -14.40 21.57
CA ASN A 100 -3.28 -14.52 21.17
C ASN A 100 -3.57 -13.87 19.81
N GLY A 101 -2.57 -13.22 19.19
CA GLY A 101 -2.72 -12.52 17.92
C GLY A 101 -3.25 -11.09 18.05
N ASP A 102 -3.37 -10.58 19.28
CA ASP A 102 -3.65 -9.17 19.56
C ASP A 102 -2.44 -8.30 19.23
N VAL A 103 -2.68 -7.17 18.58
CA VAL A 103 -1.62 -6.29 18.09
C VAL A 103 -1.83 -4.85 18.53
N ALA A 104 -0.74 -4.19 18.88
CA ALA A 104 -0.75 -2.79 19.31
C ALA A 104 0.48 -2.06 18.79
N ILE A 105 0.40 -0.73 18.67
CA ILE A 105 1.57 0.09 18.35
C ILE A 105 2.57 0.01 19.51
N GLY A 106 3.81 -0.34 19.17
CA GLY A 106 4.92 -0.35 20.10
C GLY A 106 5.56 1.03 20.19
N ALA A 107 6.14 1.35 21.35
CA ALA A 107 6.94 2.56 21.48
C ALA A 107 8.12 2.53 20.48
N ALA A 108 8.46 3.67 19.90
CA ALA A 108 9.51 3.79 18.89
C ALA A 108 10.91 3.41 19.41
N ASP A 109 11.11 3.31 20.72
CA ASP A 109 12.32 2.89 21.40
C ASP A 109 12.24 1.48 22.02
N ALA A 110 11.08 0.80 21.91
CA ALA A 110 10.90 -0.54 22.45
C ALA A 110 11.90 -1.53 21.83
N ARG A 111 12.49 -2.38 22.67
CA ARG A 111 13.44 -3.42 22.23
C ARG A 111 12.74 -4.43 21.32
N LEU A 112 13.29 -4.64 20.13
CA LEU A 112 12.80 -5.67 19.20
C LEU A 112 13.02 -7.09 19.76
N GLY A 113 12.11 -7.99 19.42
CA GLY A 113 12.09 -9.36 19.90
C GLY A 113 11.14 -9.59 21.09
N PRO A 114 11.26 -10.72 21.78
CA PRO A 114 10.36 -11.07 22.87
C PRO A 114 10.54 -10.11 24.04
N ASP A 115 9.43 -9.62 24.59
CA ASP A 115 9.43 -8.63 25.67
C ASP A 115 9.43 -9.26 27.08
N GLY A 116 9.42 -10.59 27.16
CA GLY A 116 9.37 -11.36 28.40
C GLY A 116 7.96 -11.59 28.97
N SER A 117 6.95 -10.80 28.56
CA SER A 117 5.54 -11.11 28.86
C SER A 117 5.01 -12.21 27.94
N GLY A 118 5.73 -12.50 26.87
CA GLY A 118 5.30 -13.40 25.82
C GLY A 118 4.80 -12.71 24.57
N ALA A 119 4.74 -11.37 24.57
CA ALA A 119 4.57 -10.61 23.35
C ALA A 119 5.93 -10.49 22.64
N SER A 120 5.89 -10.28 21.33
CA SER A 120 7.07 -9.95 20.54
C SER A 120 6.90 -8.57 19.94
N VAL A 121 7.92 -7.73 20.11
CA VAL A 121 8.00 -6.43 19.44
C VAL A 121 8.68 -6.63 18.11
N CYS A 122 7.98 -6.31 17.02
CA CYS A 122 8.49 -6.39 15.67
C CYS A 122 8.48 -5.00 15.04
N GLU A 123 9.33 -4.81 14.04
CA GLU A 123 9.34 -3.63 13.19
C GLU A 123 8.69 -3.97 11.85
N VAL A 124 7.63 -3.27 11.50
CA VAL A 124 7.08 -3.33 10.14
C VAL A 124 7.92 -2.39 9.27
N THR A 125 8.63 -2.94 8.28
CA THR A 125 9.47 -2.16 7.37
C THR A 125 8.72 -1.82 6.09
N ASP A 126 9.20 -0.83 5.35
CA ASP A 126 8.68 -0.46 4.03
C ASP A 126 7.20 -0.04 4.06
N VAL A 127 6.75 0.56 5.17
CA VAL A 127 5.39 1.10 5.27
C VAL A 127 5.26 2.29 4.31
N PRO A 128 4.28 2.28 3.40
CA PRO A 128 4.06 3.41 2.51
C PRO A 128 3.67 4.69 3.29
N PRO A 129 4.13 5.88 2.88
CA PRO A 129 3.71 7.14 3.46
C PRO A 129 2.21 7.31 3.29
N GLY A 130 1.54 7.81 4.34
CA GLY A 130 0.09 7.92 4.38
C GLY A 130 -0.64 6.66 4.83
N THR A 131 0.06 5.54 5.05
CA THR A 131 -0.53 4.37 5.72
C THR A 131 -0.89 4.73 7.15
N LEU A 132 -2.15 4.48 7.54
CA LEU A 132 -2.59 4.68 8.90
C LEU A 132 -2.12 3.53 9.79
N GLU A 133 -1.80 3.83 11.06
CA GLU A 133 -1.43 2.82 12.06
C GLU A 133 -2.49 1.72 12.16
N ALA A 134 -3.77 2.09 12.10
CA ALA A 134 -4.90 1.15 12.12
C ALA A 134 -4.88 0.16 10.95
N ASP A 135 -4.42 0.58 9.76
CA ASP A 135 -4.31 -0.30 8.59
C ASP A 135 -3.18 -1.32 8.79
N VAL A 136 -2.04 -0.89 9.35
CA VAL A 136 -0.93 -1.78 9.68
C VAL A 136 -1.35 -2.79 10.75
N LEU A 137 -2.06 -2.34 11.80
CA LEU A 137 -2.60 -3.23 12.83
C LEU A 137 -3.61 -4.23 12.24
N SER A 138 -4.50 -3.78 11.35
CA SER A 138 -5.46 -4.66 10.67
C SER A 138 -4.75 -5.75 9.86
N LEU A 139 -3.65 -5.40 9.17
CA LEU A 139 -2.83 -6.35 8.43
C LEU A 139 -2.11 -7.36 9.33
N LEU A 140 -1.74 -6.96 10.54
CA LEU A 140 -1.06 -7.79 11.53
C LEU A 140 -1.99 -8.67 12.36
N GLN A 141 -3.30 -8.45 12.32
CA GLN A 141 -4.24 -9.24 13.12
C GLN A 141 -4.10 -10.74 12.82
N GLY A 142 -3.87 -11.53 13.87
CA GLY A 142 -3.65 -12.98 13.78
C GLY A 142 -2.31 -13.39 13.13
N VAL A 143 -1.36 -12.46 12.97
CA VAL A 143 0.03 -12.79 12.65
C VAL A 143 0.72 -13.26 13.91
N ILE A 144 1.41 -14.39 13.85
CA ILE A 144 2.31 -14.88 14.90
C ILE A 144 3.69 -14.99 14.27
N PRO A 145 4.62 -14.06 14.53
CA PRO A 145 5.96 -14.13 13.99
C PRO A 145 6.71 -15.36 14.57
N PRO A 146 7.46 -16.11 13.75
CA PRO A 146 8.36 -17.15 14.25
C PRO A 146 9.37 -16.60 15.25
N ALA A 147 9.87 -17.46 16.14
CA ALA A 147 10.87 -17.06 17.12
C ALA A 147 12.12 -16.46 16.42
N GLY A 148 12.54 -15.28 16.88
CA GLY A 148 13.70 -14.55 16.34
C GLY A 148 13.39 -13.63 15.16
N VAL A 149 12.17 -13.64 14.61
CA VAL A 149 11.76 -12.63 13.62
C VAL A 149 11.48 -11.31 14.35
N VAL A 150 12.23 -10.28 13.96
CA VAL A 150 12.14 -8.94 14.56
C VAL A 150 11.70 -7.88 13.55
N SER A 151 11.66 -8.20 12.27
CA SER A 151 11.18 -7.32 11.21
C SER A 151 10.25 -8.03 10.23
N ILE A 152 9.26 -7.31 9.71
CA ILE A 152 8.26 -7.83 8.77
C ILE A 152 8.00 -6.75 7.71
N ALA A 153 8.26 -7.03 6.44
CA ALA A 153 7.96 -6.08 5.37
C ALA A 153 6.44 -5.88 5.19
N TYR A 154 6.00 -4.64 5.01
CA TYR A 154 4.58 -4.29 4.79
C TYR A 154 3.95 -5.10 3.65
N GLU A 155 4.67 -5.27 2.53
CA GLU A 155 4.19 -6.03 1.37
C GLU A 155 3.90 -7.51 1.70
N ARG A 156 4.65 -8.11 2.64
CA ARG A 156 4.37 -9.50 3.08
C ARG A 156 3.06 -9.59 3.85
N LEU A 157 2.75 -8.57 4.66
CA LEU A 157 1.49 -8.51 5.41
C LEU A 157 0.31 -8.33 4.45
N LEU A 158 0.49 -7.49 3.43
CA LEU A 158 -0.49 -7.25 2.39
C LEU A 158 -0.75 -8.51 1.55
N ALA A 159 0.31 -9.21 1.13
CA ALA A 159 0.21 -10.47 0.40
C ALA A 159 -0.55 -11.55 1.21
N ARG A 160 -0.31 -11.61 2.53
CA ARG A 160 -1.05 -12.49 3.45
C ARG A 160 -2.54 -12.17 3.47
N ARG A 161 -2.91 -10.90 3.63
CA ARG A 161 -4.32 -10.47 3.64
C ARG A 161 -5.04 -10.87 2.36
N ASN A 162 -4.37 -10.74 1.22
CA ASN A 162 -4.94 -11.04 -0.09
C ASN A 162 -4.96 -12.55 -0.43
N GLY A 163 -4.55 -13.43 0.49
CA GLY A 163 -4.56 -14.89 0.28
C GLY A 163 -3.44 -15.42 -0.62
N SER A 164 -2.49 -14.57 -1.02
CA SER A 164 -1.33 -14.94 -1.85
C SER A 164 -0.18 -15.44 -0.96
N CYS A 165 -0.44 -16.48 -0.17
CA CYS A 165 0.58 -17.12 0.66
C CYS A 165 1.25 -18.28 -0.10
N CYS A 166 2.08 -17.97 -1.09
CA CYS A 166 3.14 -18.88 -1.54
C CYS A 166 4.40 -18.65 -0.68
N GLY A 167 4.35 -19.10 0.58
CA GLY A 167 5.46 -19.00 1.52
C GLY A 167 5.17 -19.82 2.76
N GLY A 168 5.38 -21.13 2.62
CA GLY A 168 4.92 -22.17 3.53
C GLY A 168 5.30 -21.97 5.00
N MET A 169 4.29 -22.11 5.85
CA MET A 169 4.39 -22.65 7.20
C MET A 169 3.00 -23.18 7.57
N CYS A 170 2.55 -24.18 6.80
CA CYS A 170 1.62 -25.17 7.30
C CYS A 170 2.48 -26.36 7.72
N GLY A 171 2.65 -26.55 9.02
CA GLY A 171 3.43 -27.61 9.65
C GLY A 171 3.49 -27.39 11.14
#